data_AF-A0A398DIV5-F1
#
_entry.id   AF-A0A398DIV5-F1
#
_cell.length_a   1.000
_cell.length_b   1.000
_cell.length_c   1.000
_cell.angle_alpha   90.00
_cell.angle_beta   90.00
_cell.angle_gamma   90.00
#
_symmetry.space_group_name_H-M   'P 1'
#
loop_
_entity.id
_entity.type
_entity.pdbx_description
1 polymer ?
#
loop_
_entity_poly.entity_id
_entity_poly.type
_entity_poly.pdbx_seq_one_letter_code
_entity_poly.pdbx_strand_id
1 'polypeptide(L)'
;MIRKAVVAGQFYPAQAHELRSDVEGYIEGARIPADVAGAVCRGLIVPHAGYVYSGPVAGGGYACLASLDKSVHTTVVILAPSHHVWFKGAALPEA
;
A
#
# COMPACT_ATOMS: atom_id res chain seq x y z
N MET A 1 -1.54 7.90 20.47
CA MET A 1 -0.61 8.94 19.94
C MET A 1 -0.80 9.12 18.42
N ILE A 2 -0.48 10.28 17.80
CA ILE A 2 -0.53 10.42 16.32
C ILE A 2 0.86 10.14 15.71
N ARG A 3 0.99 9.10 14.88
CA ARG A 3 2.22 8.82 14.10
C ARG A 3 2.29 9.74 12.87
N LYS A 4 3.30 10.61 12.82
CA LYS A 4 3.54 11.50 11.67
C LYS A 4 4.05 10.73 10.44
N ALA A 5 3.78 11.26 9.25
CA ALA A 5 4.30 10.76 7.98
C ALA A 5 5.78 11.17 7.79
N VAL A 6 6.69 10.49 8.50
CA VAL A 6 8.12 10.88 8.64
C VAL A 6 8.97 10.76 7.36
N VAL A 7 8.47 10.08 6.32
CA VAL A 7 9.18 9.92 5.03
C VAL A 7 8.54 10.69 3.87
N ALA A 8 7.54 11.52 4.18
CA ALA A 8 6.91 12.42 3.20
C ALA A 8 7.94 13.43 2.67
N GLY A 9 7.97 13.63 1.36
CA GLY A 9 8.99 14.42 0.67
C GLY A 9 10.31 13.69 0.37
N GLN A 10 10.44 12.43 0.79
CA GLN A 10 11.61 11.60 0.50
C GLN A 10 11.22 10.36 -0.32
N PHE A 11 10.28 9.55 0.21
CA PHE A 11 9.82 8.33 -0.46
C PHE A 11 8.65 8.59 -1.40
N TYR A 12 7.86 9.62 -1.12
CA TYR A 12 6.70 10.03 -1.87
C TYR A 12 6.47 11.53 -1.69
N PRO A 13 5.73 12.20 -2.58
CA PRO A 13 5.49 13.64 -2.48
C PRO A 13 4.94 14.07 -1.11
N ALA A 14 5.46 15.17 -0.56
CA ALA A 14 4.96 15.72 0.70
C ALA A 14 3.58 16.39 0.54
N GLN A 15 3.27 16.85 -0.68
CA GLN A 15 2.02 17.53 -0.97
C GLN A 15 0.91 16.52 -1.25
N ALA A 16 -0.20 16.66 -0.52
CA ALA A 16 -1.28 15.68 -0.56
C ALA A 16 -1.96 15.56 -1.93
N HIS A 17 -2.06 16.65 -2.69
CA HIS A 17 -2.67 16.63 -4.02
C HIS A 17 -1.80 15.90 -5.05
N GLU A 18 -0.48 16.10 -5.00
CA GLU A 18 0.50 15.42 -5.84
C GLU A 18 0.54 13.92 -5.50
N LEU A 19 0.65 13.59 -4.21
CA LEU A 19 0.59 12.20 -3.73
C LEU A 19 -0.69 11.50 -4.16
N ARG A 20 -1.84 12.18 -4.11
CA ARG A 20 -3.12 11.64 -4.57
C ARG A 20 -3.08 11.32 -6.05
N SER A 21 -2.66 12.29 -6.87
CA SER A 21 -2.59 12.13 -8.33
C SER A 21 -1.67 10.96 -8.71
N ASP A 22 -0.53 10.83 -8.03
CA ASP A 22 0.39 9.71 -8.23
C ASP A 22 -0.28 8.36 -7.92
N VAL A 23 -0.89 8.23 -6.74
CA VAL A 23 -1.51 6.98 -6.29
C VAL A 23 -2.69 6.58 -7.17
N GLU A 24 -3.56 7.54 -7.52
CA GLU A 24 -4.69 7.32 -8.42
C GLU A 24 -4.18 6.86 -9.80
N GLY A 25 -3.17 7.55 -10.35
CA GLY A 25 -2.54 7.16 -11.61
C GLY A 25 -1.92 5.77 -11.59
N TYR A 26 -1.26 5.37 -10.50
CA TYR A 26 -0.69 4.01 -10.38
C TYR A 26 -1.77 2.92 -10.32
N ILE A 27 -2.91 3.18 -9.67
CA ILE A 27 -4.01 2.22 -9.55
C ILE A 27 -4.80 2.15 -10.86
N GLU A 28 -5.11 3.28 -11.49
CA GLU A 28 -5.87 3.34 -12.74
C GLU A 28 -5.07 2.81 -13.93
N GLY A 29 -3.75 3.04 -13.94
CA GLY A 29 -2.84 2.51 -14.95
C GLY A 29 -2.54 1.02 -14.82
N ALA A 30 -3.00 0.37 -13.75
CA ALA A 30 -2.74 -1.04 -13.49
C ALA A 30 -3.43 -1.95 -14.52
N ARG A 31 -2.70 -2.97 -14.99
CA ARG A 31 -3.26 -4.06 -15.80
C ARG A 31 -3.40 -5.30 -14.95
N ILE A 32 -4.64 -5.66 -14.63
CA ILE A 32 -4.92 -6.89 -13.88
C ILE A 32 -4.87 -8.07 -14.87
N PRO A 33 -4.06 -9.10 -14.63
CA PRO A 33 -4.03 -10.30 -15.46
C PRO A 33 -5.42 -10.96 -15.55
N ALA A 34 -5.79 -11.46 -16.73
CA ALA A 34 -7.13 -11.97 -16.99
C ALA A 34 -7.50 -13.20 -16.14
N ASP A 35 -6.50 -14.00 -15.77
CA ASP A 35 -6.63 -15.18 -14.90
C ASP A 35 -6.88 -14.85 -13.43
N VAL A 36 -6.61 -13.62 -12.99
CA VAL A 36 -6.91 -13.13 -11.64
C VAL A 36 -8.04 -12.08 -11.61
N ALA A 37 -8.50 -11.64 -12.77
CA ALA A 37 -9.61 -10.69 -12.87
C ALA A 37 -10.90 -11.29 -12.27
N GLY A 38 -11.50 -10.58 -11.31
CA GLY A 38 -12.71 -11.01 -10.61
C GLY A 38 -12.47 -11.94 -9.41
N ALA A 39 -11.24 -12.40 -9.17
CA ALA A 39 -10.91 -13.10 -7.94
C ALA A 39 -10.98 -12.15 -6.73
N VAL A 40 -11.45 -12.67 -5.59
CA VAL A 40 -11.49 -11.91 -4.33
C VAL A 40 -10.07 -11.82 -3.76
N CYS A 41 -9.47 -10.64 -3.80
CA CYS A 41 -8.13 -10.40 -3.25
C CYS A 41 -8.19 -10.33 -1.71
N ARG A 42 -7.86 -11.43 -1.01
CA ARG A 42 -7.85 -11.45 0.48
C ARG A 42 -6.59 -10.86 1.10
N GLY A 43 -5.54 -10.64 0.30
CA GLY A 43 -4.25 -10.11 0.75
C GLY A 43 -3.34 -9.82 -0.43
N LEU A 44 -2.35 -8.97 -0.21
CA LEU A 44 -1.39 -8.54 -1.22
C LEU A 44 0.01 -8.41 -0.62
N ILE A 45 1.01 -8.60 -1.47
CA ILE A 45 2.41 -8.30 -1.19
C ILE A 45 2.82 -7.23 -2.19
N VAL A 46 3.28 -6.09 -1.69
CA VAL A 46 3.68 -4.95 -2.52
C VAL A 46 5.05 -4.43 -2.08
N PRO A 47 5.83 -3.86 -3.01
CA PRO A 47 7.09 -3.20 -2.67
C PRO A 47 6.86 -1.92 -1.84
N HIS A 48 7.88 -1.53 -1.09
CA HIS A 48 7.88 -0.36 -0.19
C HIS A 48 9.02 0.64 -0.44
N ALA A 49 9.60 0.63 -1.64
CA ALA A 49 10.61 1.62 -2.02
C ALA A 49 9.95 3.00 -2.25
N GLY A 50 10.76 4.00 -2.64
CA GLY A 50 10.22 5.27 -3.08
C GLY A 50 9.29 5.12 -4.29
N TYR A 51 8.23 5.91 -4.36
CA TYR A 51 7.13 5.77 -5.33
C TYR A 51 7.59 5.87 -6.78
N VAL A 52 8.62 6.66 -7.07
CA VAL A 52 9.24 6.74 -8.41
C VAL A 52 9.74 5.36 -8.90
N TYR A 53 10.13 4.46 -7.99
CA TYR A 53 10.63 3.13 -8.32
C TYR A 53 9.56 2.05 -8.21
N SER A 54 8.73 2.11 -7.17
CA SER A 54 7.82 1.02 -6.82
C SER A 54 6.34 1.33 -6.96
N GLY A 55 5.97 2.60 -7.20
CA GLY A 55 4.59 3.07 -7.28
C GLY A 55 3.75 2.30 -8.30
N PRO A 56 4.18 2.18 -9.57
CA PRO A 56 3.43 1.43 -10.59
C PRO A 56 3.21 -0.05 -10.23
N VAL A 57 4.22 -0.70 -9.63
CA VAL A 57 4.12 -2.11 -9.23
C VAL A 57 3.17 -2.28 -8.05
N ALA A 58 3.28 -1.41 -7.03
CA ALA A 58 2.37 -1.40 -5.89
C ALA A 58 0.92 -1.10 -6.33
N GLY A 59 0.73 -0.13 -7.24
CA GLY A 59 -0.56 0.21 -7.84
C GLY A 59 -1.25 -1.00 -8.48
N GLY A 60 -0.49 -1.84 -9.19
CA GLY A 60 -0.96 -3.13 -9.70
C GLY A 60 -1.56 -4.05 -8.63
N GLY A 61 -0.85 -4.20 -7.50
CA GLY A 61 -1.35 -4.99 -6.36
C GLY A 61 -2.58 -4.38 -5.69
N TYR A 62 -2.60 -3.05 -5.52
CA TYR A 62 -3.73 -2.34 -4.92
C TYR A 62 -4.99 -2.36 -5.81
N ALA A 63 -4.84 -2.36 -7.14
CA ALA A 63 -5.96 -2.47 -8.08
C ALA A 63 -6.75 -3.78 -7.89
N CYS A 64 -6.09 -4.86 -7.46
CA CYS A 64 -6.76 -6.13 -7.14
C CYS A 64 -7.79 -5.99 -5.99
N LEU A 65 -7.66 -4.98 -5.11
CA LEU A 65 -8.63 -4.75 -4.03
C LEU A 65 -9.96 -4.18 -4.53
N ALA A 66 -10.06 -3.75 -5.79
CA ALA A 66 -11.31 -3.25 -6.37
C ALA A 66 -12.43 -4.32 -6.35
N SER A 67 -12.07 -5.62 -6.34
CA SER A 67 -13.02 -6.73 -6.25
C SER A 67 -13.50 -7.02 -4.82
N LEU A 68 -12.92 -6.39 -3.80
CA LEU A 68 -13.34 -6.60 -2.41
C LEU A 68 -14.64 -5.86 -2.09
N ASP A 69 -15.55 -6.57 -1.46
CA ASP A 69 -16.70 -5.96 -0.79
C ASP A 69 -16.23 -5.22 0.46
N LYS A 70 -16.14 -3.89 0.36
CA LYS A 70 -15.71 -2.99 1.44
C LYS A 70 -16.72 -2.90 2.59
N SER A 71 -17.97 -3.34 2.40
CA SER A 71 -18.96 -3.39 3.49
C SER A 71 -18.67 -4.53 4.47
N VAL A 72 -18.04 -5.60 3.97
CA VAL A 72 -17.63 -6.77 4.77
C VAL A 72 -16.17 -6.65 5.20
N HIS A 73 -15.30 -6.10 4.35
CA HIS A 73 -13.85 -6.00 4.59
C HIS A 73 -13.49 -4.59 5.07
N THR A 74 -13.76 -4.32 6.35
CA THR A 74 -13.59 -2.99 6.96
C THR A 74 -12.23 -2.80 7.64
N THR A 75 -11.45 -3.87 7.80
CA THR A 75 -10.18 -3.85 8.54
C THR A 75 -9.02 -4.23 7.62
N VAL A 76 -7.95 -3.44 7.67
CA VAL A 76 -6.69 -3.70 6.97
C VAL A 76 -5.59 -3.95 7.99
N VAL A 77 -4.92 -5.10 7.89
CA VAL A 77 -3.73 -5.42 8.67
C VAL A 77 -2.50 -5.21 7.79
N ILE A 78 -1.59 -4.33 8.21
CA ILE A 78 -0.34 -4.07 7.49
C ILE A 78 0.80 -4.76 8.26
N LEU A 79 1.49 -5.68 7.59
CA LEU A 79 2.68 -6.36 8.11
C LEU A 79 3.90 -5.82 7.36
N ALA A 80 4.92 -5.40 8.09
CA ALA A 80 6.16 -4.87 7.50
C ALA A 80 7.38 -5.29 8.32
N PRO A 81 8.55 -5.50 7.67
CA PRO A 81 9.79 -5.77 8.37
C PRO A 81 10.33 -4.52 9.07
N SER A 82 11.08 -4.74 10.15
CA SER A 82 11.89 -3.68 10.77
C SER A 82 13.25 -3.59 10.10
N HIS A 83 13.61 -2.41 9.61
CA HIS A 83 14.92 -2.13 9.02
C HIS A 83 15.92 -1.49 9.98
N HIS A 84 15.47 -1.10 11.18
CA HIS A 84 16.29 -0.31 12.11
C HIS A 84 16.60 -1.05 13.42
N VAL A 85 15.66 -1.86 13.91
CA VAL A 85 15.78 -2.50 15.21
C VAL A 85 15.50 -3.99 15.07
N TRP A 86 16.38 -4.81 15.62
CA TRP A 86 16.15 -6.24 15.74
C TRP A 86 15.24 -6.56 16.92
N PHE A 87 14.30 -7.48 16.72
CA PHE A 87 13.49 -8.07 17.79
C PHE A 87 13.00 -9.46 17.37
N LYS A 88 12.55 -10.25 18.34
CA LYS A 88 11.87 -11.53 18.11
C LYS A 88 10.35 -11.34 18.29
N GLY A 89 9.55 -11.79 17.33
CA GLY A 89 8.09 -11.69 17.37
C GLY A 89 7.55 -10.56 16.50
N ALA A 90 6.49 -9.89 16.94
CA ALA A 90 5.86 -8.75 16.27
C ALA A 90 5.74 -7.57 17.26
N ALA A 91 5.81 -6.35 16.73
CA ALA A 91 5.58 -5.13 17.48
C ALA A 91 4.27 -4.48 17.01
N LEU A 92 3.51 -3.92 17.95
CA LEU A 92 2.29 -3.15 17.68
C LEU A 92 2.55 -1.66 17.97
N PRO A 93 1.89 -0.74 17.25
CA PRO A 93 1.92 0.66 17.64
C PRO A 93 1.32 0.84 19.04
N GLU A 94 1.81 1.81 19.79
CA GLU A 94 1.18 2.21 21.05
C GLU A 94 -0.26 2.67 20.82
N ALA A 95 -1.15 2.39 21.78
CA ALA A 95 -2.57 2.76 21.74
C ALA A 95 -2.80 4.30 21.77
#